data_AF-A0A831JNF2-F1
#
_entry.id   AF-A0A831JNF2-F1
#
_cell.length_a   1.000
_cell.length_b   1.000
_cell.length_c   1.000
_cell.angle_alpha   90.00
_cell.angle_beta   90.00
_cell.angle_gamma   90.00
#
_symmetry.space_group_name_H-M   'P 1'
#
loop_
_entity.id
_entity.type
_entity.pdbx_description
1 polymer ?
#
loop_
_entity_poly.entity_id
_entity_poly.type
_entity_poly.pdbx_seq_one_letter_code
_entity_poly.pdbx_strand_id
1 'polypeptide(L)'
;MPWIITFIVSWIIFFLLVDWRYIKYTVWGGLLALSFQLVVDEIAIGLNLYDFSNVVIRIFDSSLFFTLGAPFCIGVLYAQTYPKNNILRLINVIVLTALFFIMEY
;
A
#
# COMPACT_ATOMS: atom_id res chain seq x y z
N MET A 1 -7.62 -16.43 -4.87
CA MET A 1 -6.72 -16.72 -3.73
C MET A 1 -5.42 -15.90 -3.63
N PRO A 2 -4.88 -15.20 -4.66
CA PRO A 2 -3.60 -14.49 -4.49
C PRO A 2 -3.68 -13.40 -3.41
N TRP A 3 -4.82 -12.71 -3.31
CA TRP A 3 -5.01 -11.61 -2.37
C TRP A 3 -4.93 -12.02 -0.89
N ILE A 4 -5.32 -13.25 -0.55
CA ILE A 4 -5.14 -13.78 0.81
C ILE A 4 -3.66 -13.98 1.11
N ILE A 5 -2.91 -14.51 0.16
CA ILE A 5 -1.45 -14.70 0.31
C ILE A 5 -0.78 -13.33 0.44
N THR A 6 -1.15 -12.37 -0.40
CA THR A 6 -0.65 -10.98 -0.31
C THR A 6 -0.95 -10.39 1.06
N PHE A 7 -2.17 -10.54 1.57
CA PHE A 7 -2.54 -10.10 2.91
C PHE A 7 -1.62 -10.70 3.97
N ILE A 8 -1.48 -12.04 4.02
CA ILE A 8 -0.66 -12.72 5.02
C ILE A 8 0.79 -12.25 4.95
N VAL A 9 1.38 -12.19 3.77
CA VAL A 9 2.78 -11.76 3.59
C VAL A 9 2.97 -10.31 3.99
N SER A 10 2.07 -9.40 3.61
CA SER A 10 2.13 -7.99 4.01
C SER A 10 2.07 -7.81 5.52
N TRP A 11 1.21 -8.56 6.21
CA TRP A 11 1.11 -8.50 7.66
C TRP A 11 2.32 -9.11 8.37
N ILE A 12 2.92 -10.17 7.82
CA ILE A 12 4.20 -10.71 8.33
C ILE A 12 5.28 -9.63 8.25
N ILE A 13 5.48 -9.02 7.09
CA ILE A 13 6.48 -7.95 6.89
C ILE A 13 6.19 -6.78 7.84
N PHE A 14 4.92 -6.39 7.97
CA PHE A 14 4.50 -5.34 8.87
C PHE A 14 4.91 -5.62 10.32
N PHE A 15 4.57 -6.79 10.87
CA PHE A 15 4.92 -7.13 12.24
C PHE A 15 6.43 -7.27 12.47
N LEU A 16 7.21 -7.63 11.44
CA LEU A 16 8.66 -7.69 11.53
C LEU A 16 9.32 -6.30 11.59
N LEU A 17 8.73 -5.29 10.94
CA LEU A 17 9.37 -3.99 10.73
C LEU A 17 8.77 -2.84 11.55
N VAL A 18 7.55 -3.00 12.07
CA VAL A 18 6.83 -1.91 12.72
C VAL A 18 7.46 -1.49 14.04
N ASP A 19 7.64 -0.18 14.24
CA ASP A 19 7.92 0.38 15.56
C ASP A 19 6.60 0.64 16.30
N TRP A 20 6.29 -0.23 17.26
CA TRP A 20 5.08 -0.17 18.08
C TRP A 20 4.92 1.13 18.87
N ARG A 21 6.02 1.84 19.17
CA ARG A 21 5.96 3.11 19.92
C ARG A 21 5.28 4.22 19.13
N TYR A 22 5.37 4.16 17.80
CA TYR A 22 4.88 5.21 16.91
C TYR A 22 3.59 4.85 16.16
N ILE A 23 3.06 3.64 16.33
CA ILE A 23 1.91 3.14 15.57
C ILE A 23 0.70 4.07 15.61
N LYS A 24 0.38 4.66 16.77
CA LYS A 24 -0.76 5.57 16.95
C LYS A 24 -0.66 6.83 16.10
N TYR A 25 0.55 7.22 15.68
CA TYR A 25 0.79 8.35 14.80
C TYR A 25 0.84 7.92 13.34
N THR A 26 1.37 6.74 13.05
CA THR A 26 1.63 6.29 11.68
C THR A 26 0.52 5.43 11.06
N VAL A 27 -0.43 4.93 11.86
CA VAL A 27 -1.59 4.16 11.36
C VAL A 27 -2.40 4.95 10.33
N TRP A 28 -2.46 6.28 10.48
CA TRP A 28 -3.09 7.19 9.52
C TRP A 28 -2.44 7.15 8.14
N GLY A 29 -1.13 6.87 8.06
CA GLY A 29 -0.44 6.66 6.79
C GLY A 29 -0.98 5.45 6.04
N GLY A 30 -1.29 4.37 6.75
CA GLY A 30 -1.93 3.18 6.17
C GLY A 30 -3.37 3.45 5.71
N LEU A 31 -4.16 4.14 6.52
CA LEU A 31 -5.54 4.52 6.17
C LEU A 31 -5.59 5.45 4.96
N LEU A 32 -4.66 6.42 4.87
CA LEU A 32 -4.55 7.28 3.69
C LEU A 32 -4.11 6.48 2.46
N ALA A 33 -3.09 5.63 2.58
CA ALA A 33 -2.58 4.84 1.47
C ALA A 33 -3.65 3.90 0.89
N LEU A 34 -4.41 3.19 1.72
CA LEU A 34 -5.50 2.34 1.22
C LEU A 34 -6.63 3.16 0.60
N SER A 35 -6.91 4.36 1.12
CA SER A 35 -7.95 5.23 0.54
C SER A 35 -7.54 5.73 -0.84
N PHE A 36 -6.28 6.14 -1.00
CA PHE A 36 -5.72 6.52 -2.30
C PHE A 36 -5.71 5.34 -3.27
N GLN A 37 -5.32 4.15 -2.80
CA GLN A 37 -5.36 2.93 -3.62
C GLN A 37 -6.77 2.66 -4.14
N LEU A 38 -7.80 2.70 -3.29
CA LEU A 38 -9.17 2.47 -3.74
C LEU A 38 -9.62 3.47 -4.81
N VAL A 39 -9.28 4.76 -4.66
CA VAL A 39 -9.62 5.78 -5.66
C VAL A 39 -8.89 5.54 -6.99
N VAL A 40 -7.60 5.22 -6.94
CA VAL A 40 -6.80 4.95 -8.15
C VAL A 40 -7.29 3.69 -8.84
N ASP A 41 -7.63 2.65 -8.08
CA ASP A 41 -8.15 1.39 -8.60
C ASP A 41 -9.50 1.60 -9.30
N GLU A 42 -10.44 2.32 -8.71
CA GLU A 42 -11.73 2.57 -9.37
C GLU A 42 -11.57 3.31 -10.70
N ILE A 43 -10.68 4.31 -10.74
CA ILE A 43 -10.42 5.04 -11.97
C ILE A 43 -9.80 4.10 -13.02
N ALA A 44 -8.80 3.31 -12.63
CA ALA A 44 -8.09 2.43 -13.55
C ALA A 44 -8.98 1.28 -14.08
N ILE A 45 -9.79 0.68 -13.22
CA ILE A 45 -10.74 -0.38 -13.57
C ILE A 45 -11.87 0.20 -14.42
N GLY A 46 -12.40 1.38 -14.07
CA GLY A 46 -13.37 2.10 -14.89
C GLY A 46 -12.86 2.45 -16.30
N LEU A 47 -11.54 2.65 -16.45
CA LEU A 47 -10.85 2.83 -17.73
C LEU A 47 -10.48 1.51 -18.43
N ASN A 48 -10.86 0.36 -17.86
CA ASN A 48 -10.53 -0.99 -18.34
C ASN A 48 -9.01 -1.25 -18.46
N LEU A 49 -8.19 -0.64 -17.59
CA LEU A 49 -6.74 -0.83 -17.60
C LEU A 49 -6.32 -2.17 -16.97
N TYR A 50 -7.07 -2.64 -15.97
CA TYR A 50 -6.91 -3.97 -15.38
C TYR A 50 -8.19 -4.36 -14.58
N ASP A 51 -8.24 -5.60 -14.05
CA ASP A 51 -9.31 -6.07 -13.15
C ASP A 51 -8.76 -7.01 -12.05
N PHE A 52 -9.46 -7.09 -10.92
CA PHE A 52 -9.20 -8.04 -9.85
C PHE A 52 -9.93 -9.37 -10.10
N SER A 53 -9.17 -10.39 -10.51
CA SER A 53 -9.67 -11.76 -10.61
C SER A 53 -9.61 -12.50 -9.26
N ASN A 54 -10.47 -13.51 -9.08
CA ASN A 54 -10.44 -14.44 -7.92
C ASN A 54 -10.51 -13.75 -6.54
N VAL A 55 -11.32 -12.69 -6.45
CA VAL A 55 -11.58 -11.93 -5.23
C VAL A 55 -12.50 -12.72 -4.30
N VAL A 56 -12.10 -12.85 -3.03
CA VAL A 56 -12.88 -13.56 -2.00
C VAL A 56 -13.89 -12.62 -1.34
N ILE A 57 -13.44 -11.43 -0.95
CA ILE A 57 -14.28 -10.35 -0.42
C ILE A 57 -13.93 -9.08 -1.18
N ARG A 58 -14.94 -8.48 -1.82
CA ARG A 58 -14.78 -7.30 -2.65
C ARG A 58 -15.11 -6.03 -1.85
N ILE A 59 -14.33 -4.97 -2.06
CA ILE A 59 -14.58 -3.64 -1.55
C ILE A 59 -14.37 -2.67 -2.72
N PHE A 60 -15.41 -1.95 -3.13
CA PHE A 60 -15.42 -1.26 -4.44
C PHE A 60 -15.10 -2.26 -5.57
N ASP A 61 -14.33 -1.91 -6.60
CA ASP A 61 -13.86 -2.87 -7.60
C ASP A 61 -12.57 -3.62 -7.19
N SER A 62 -12.07 -3.41 -5.97
CA SER A 62 -10.84 -4.03 -5.44
C SER A 62 -11.10 -5.17 -4.43
N SER A 63 -10.01 -5.83 -4.00
CA SER A 63 -10.05 -6.91 -3.02
C SER A 63 -9.78 -6.40 -1.60
N LEU A 64 -10.66 -6.72 -0.64
CA LEU A 64 -10.50 -6.30 0.75
C LEU A 64 -9.17 -6.78 1.35
N PHE A 65 -8.76 -8.01 1.02
CA PHE A 65 -7.49 -8.59 1.47
C PHE A 65 -6.28 -7.91 0.82
N PHE A 66 -6.42 -7.41 -0.40
CA PHE A 66 -5.38 -6.60 -1.01
C PHE A 66 -5.30 -5.25 -0.27
N THR A 67 -6.40 -4.50 -0.20
CA THR A 67 -6.51 -3.15 0.40
C THR A 67 -6.05 -3.09 1.86
N LEU A 68 -6.50 -4.02 2.71
CA LEU A 68 -6.07 -4.11 4.12
C LEU A 68 -4.73 -4.84 4.31
N GLY A 69 -4.18 -5.40 3.23
CA GLY A 69 -2.86 -6.03 3.20
C GLY A 69 -1.81 -5.02 2.76
N ALA A 70 -1.40 -5.10 1.50
CA ALA A 70 -0.24 -4.37 1.01
C ALA A 70 -0.34 -2.84 1.15
N PRO A 71 -1.40 -2.15 0.67
CA PRO A 71 -1.51 -0.69 0.76
C PRO A 71 -1.53 -0.19 2.20
N PHE A 72 -2.34 -0.82 3.07
CA PHE A 72 -2.39 -0.45 4.48
C PHE A 72 -1.03 -0.65 5.17
N CYS A 73 -0.47 -1.86 5.12
CA CYS A 73 0.78 -2.20 5.81
C CYS A 73 1.96 -1.33 5.33
N ILE A 74 2.15 -1.19 4.02
CA ILE A 74 3.21 -0.34 3.46
C ILE A 74 2.97 1.12 3.82
N GLY A 75 1.73 1.62 3.78
CA GLY A 75 1.44 3.01 4.14
C GLY A 75 1.83 3.35 5.58
N VAL A 76 1.61 2.43 6.53
CA VAL A 76 2.06 2.62 7.91
C VAL A 76 3.59 2.60 8.02
N LEU A 77 4.26 1.63 7.40
CA LEU A 77 5.72 1.52 7.45
C LEU A 77 6.41 2.70 6.72
N TYR A 78 5.82 3.18 5.64
CA TYR A 78 6.28 4.34 4.90
C TYR A 78 6.25 5.60 5.78
N ALA A 79 5.16 5.82 6.51
CA ALA A 79 5.05 6.92 7.46
C ALA A 79 6.08 6.82 8.60
N GLN A 80 6.47 5.61 9.01
CA GLN A 80 7.51 5.41 10.03
C GLN A 80 8.92 5.67 9.53
N THR A 81 9.19 5.37 8.26
CA THR A 81 10.51 5.50 7.64
C THR A 81 10.71 6.81 6.87
N TYR A 82 9.69 7.67 6.84
CA TYR A 82 9.72 8.93 6.09
C TYR A 82 10.86 9.86 6.60
N PRO A 83 11.80 10.28 5.72
CA PRO A 83 12.95 11.06 6.16
C PRO A 83 12.55 12.38 6.83
N LYS A 84 13.34 12.85 7.82
CA LYS A 84 13.09 14.16 8.45
C LYS A 84 13.57 15.34 7.59
N ASN A 85 14.63 15.14 6.80
CA ASN A 85 15.20 16.17 5.94
C ASN A 85 14.36 16.31 4.65
N ASN A 86 14.02 17.55 4.29
CA ASN A 86 13.16 17.85 3.13
C ASN A 86 13.73 17.38 1.79
N ILE A 87 15.04 17.48 1.59
CA ILE A 87 15.70 17.01 0.36
C ILE A 87 15.64 15.48 0.30
N LEU A 88 15.91 14.79 1.41
CA LEU A 88 15.81 13.34 1.47
C LEU A 88 14.37 12.85 1.26
N ARG A 89 13.35 13.60 1.69
CA ARG A 89 11.95 13.28 1.39
C ARG A 89 11.69 13.29 -0.11
N LEU A 90 12.14 14.34 -0.81
CA LEU A 90 11.99 14.44 -2.25
C LEU A 90 12.71 13.29 -2.97
N ILE A 91 13.96 13.01 -2.58
CA ILE A 91 14.73 11.89 -3.12
C ILE A 91 14.01 10.57 -2.87
N ASN A 92 13.47 10.35 -1.67
CA ASN A 92 12.75 9.13 -1.32
C ASN A 92 11.52 8.91 -2.22
N VAL A 93 10.75 9.97 -2.50
CA VAL A 93 9.61 9.88 -3.43
C VAL A 93 10.09 9.51 -4.83
N ILE A 94 11.10 10.21 -5.37
CA ILE A 94 11.61 9.94 -6.72
C ILE A 94 12.13 8.50 -6.84
N VAL A 95 12.92 8.03 -5.86
CA VAL A 95 13.49 6.69 -5.88
C VAL A 95 12.40 5.62 -5.81
N LEU A 96 11.42 5.76 -4.92
CA LEU A 96 10.35 4.76 -4.80
C LEU A 96 9.43 4.75 -6.01
N THR A 97 9.12 5.91 -6.58
CA THR A 97 8.37 5.99 -7.83
C THR A 97 9.14 5.33 -8.97
N ALA A 98 10.44 5.59 -9.09
CA ALA A 98 11.27 4.94 -10.12
C ALA A 98 11.35 3.42 -9.93
N LEU A 99 11.53 2.94 -8.69
CA LEU A 99 11.53 1.51 -8.38
C LEU A 99 10.19 0.84 -8.70
N PHE A 100 9.08 1.54 -8.43
CA PHE A 100 7.75 1.06 -8.79
C PHE A 100 7.61 0.87 -10.31
N PHE A 101 7.97 1.90 -11.10
CA PHE A 101 7.92 1.80 -12.56
C PHE A 101 8.84 0.71 -13.13
N ILE A 102 9.98 0.42 -12.48
CA ILE A 102 10.86 -0.68 -12.89
C ILE A 102 10.21 -2.04 -12.65
N MET A 103 9.42 -2.22 -11.59
CA MET A 103 8.74 -3.49 -11.33
C MET A 103 7.51 -3.71 -12.20
N GLU A 104 6.92 -2.64 -12.72
CA GLU A 104 5.70 -2.70 -13.55
C GLU A 104 6.01 -3.07 -15.02
N TYR A 105 7.28 -3.01 -15.44
CA TYR A 105 7.77 -3.35 -16.78
C TYR A 105 8.36 -4.76 -16.83
#